data_AF-A0A969N7A1-F1
#
_entry.id   AF-A0A969N7A1-F1
#
_cell.length_a   1.000
_cell.length_b   1.000
_cell.length_c   1.000
_cell.angle_alpha   90.00
_cell.angle_beta   90.00
_cell.angle_gamma   90.00
#
_symmetry.space_group_name_H-M   'P 1'
#
loop_
_entity.id
_entity.type
_entity.pdbx_description
1 polymer ?
#
loop_
_entity_poly.entity_id
_entity_poly.type
_entity_poly.pdbx_seq_one_letter_code
_entity_poly.pdbx_strand_id
1 'polypeptide(L)'
;MATKKGTALDDLLLGTVGNDVLKGLSGDDVLKGFKGDDKLIGGEGDDKLVGGAGNDILNGGAGDDLLNGGGGSDTLNGGAGEDTLNGGGGNDILKGGAG
;
A
#
# COMPACT_ATOMS: atom_id res chain seq x y z
N MET A 1 -8.07 8.84 12.61
CA MET A 1 -8.16 8.01 11.41
C MET A 1 -8.75 8.81 10.28
N ALA A 2 -7.92 9.26 9.33
CA ALA A 2 -8.42 9.87 8.11
C ALA A 2 -8.72 8.78 7.08
N THR A 3 -9.66 9.04 6.18
CA THR A 3 -9.96 8.13 5.06
C THR A 3 -9.95 8.94 3.79
N LYS A 4 -9.15 8.51 2.82
CA LYS A 4 -9.08 9.09 1.48
C LYS A 4 -9.32 8.02 0.44
N LYS A 5 -10.00 8.43 -0.62
CA LYS A 5 -10.34 7.57 -1.75
C LYS A 5 -10.03 8.36 -3.02
N GLY A 6 -9.31 7.73 -3.94
CA GLY A 6 -9.03 8.23 -5.27
C GLY A 6 -10.25 8.14 -6.19
N THR A 7 -9.96 8.24 -7.46
CA THR A 7 -10.84 8.23 -8.61
C THR A 7 -10.56 6.96 -9.43
N ALA A 8 -10.89 6.94 -10.72
CA ALA A 8 -10.56 5.81 -11.59
C ALA A 8 -9.37 6.15 -12.52
N LEU A 9 -8.56 7.11 -12.08
CA LEU A 9 -7.40 7.66 -12.77
C LEU A 9 -6.23 7.62 -11.78
N ASP A 10 -5.03 7.81 -12.30
CA ASP A 10 -3.81 7.90 -11.51
C ASP A 10 -3.89 9.02 -10.45
N ASP A 11 -3.87 8.63 -9.18
CA ASP A 11 -3.99 9.51 -8.04
C ASP A 11 -2.74 9.55 -7.16
N LEU A 12 -2.55 10.68 -6.48
CA LEU A 12 -1.59 10.81 -5.38
C LEU A 12 -2.34 10.98 -4.06
N LEU A 13 -2.35 9.91 -3.25
CA LEU A 13 -3.00 9.91 -1.94
C LEU A 13 -1.95 9.95 -0.82
N LEU A 14 -2.00 11.02 -0.03
CA LEU A 14 -1.11 11.23 1.10
C LEU A 14 -1.86 11.08 2.43
N GLY A 15 -1.36 10.23 3.31
CA GLY A 15 -1.78 10.09 4.70
C GLY A 15 -1.30 11.24 5.57
N THR A 16 -1.28 10.99 6.87
CA THR A 16 -0.99 11.92 7.96
C THR A 16 0.00 11.27 8.93
N VAL A 17 0.12 11.78 10.15
CA VAL A 17 1.03 11.21 11.16
C VAL A 17 0.38 10.14 12.04
N GLY A 18 -0.88 9.81 11.79
CA GLY A 18 -1.59 8.76 12.50
C GLY A 18 -2.36 7.89 11.54
N ASN A 19 -2.93 6.81 12.08
CA ASN A 19 -3.53 5.72 11.32
C ASN A 19 -4.52 6.20 10.27
N ASP A 20 -4.33 5.83 9.01
CA ASP A 20 -5.13 6.25 7.88
C ASP A 20 -5.65 5.07 7.05
N VAL A 21 -6.66 5.35 6.23
CA VAL A 21 -7.14 4.42 5.22
C VAL A 21 -7.11 5.11 3.86
N LEU A 22 -6.26 4.63 2.96
CA LEU A 22 -6.08 5.15 1.60
C LEU A 22 -6.53 4.10 0.58
N LYS A 23 -7.28 4.51 -0.45
CA LYS A 23 -7.80 3.62 -1.50
C LYS A 23 -7.63 4.26 -2.87
N GLY A 24 -6.82 3.68 -3.74
CA GLY A 24 -6.55 4.14 -5.10
C GLY A 24 -7.74 3.95 -6.06
N LEU A 25 -8.21 2.70 -6.14
CA LEU A 25 -9.30 2.15 -6.97
C LEU A 25 -8.85 1.59 -8.32
N SER A 26 -8.79 2.40 -9.36
CA SER A 26 -8.34 1.99 -10.69
C SER A 26 -7.35 3.04 -11.18
N GLY A 27 -6.39 2.65 -12.01
CA GLY A 27 -5.33 3.56 -12.48
C GLY A 27 -4.03 3.31 -11.72
N ASP A 28 -2.95 3.95 -12.16
CA ASP A 28 -1.63 3.70 -11.58
C ASP A 28 -1.39 4.67 -10.41
N ASP A 29 -1.71 4.24 -9.19
CA ASP A 29 -1.81 5.12 -8.04
C ASP A 29 -0.52 5.20 -7.20
N VAL A 30 -0.36 6.31 -6.49
CA VAL A 30 0.69 6.49 -5.47
C VAL A 30 0.07 6.77 -4.11
N LEU A 31 0.20 5.81 -3.18
CA LEU A 31 -0.33 5.90 -1.82
C LEU A 31 0.81 5.96 -0.80
N LYS A 32 0.74 6.91 0.14
CA LYS A 32 1.76 7.08 1.20
C LYS A 32 1.11 7.26 2.58
N GLY A 33 1.32 6.34 3.51
CA GLY A 33 0.77 6.37 4.88
C GLY A 33 1.50 7.35 5.81
N PHE A 34 2.84 7.35 5.75
CA PHE A 34 3.78 8.09 6.60
C PHE A 34 3.99 7.50 8.00
N LYS A 35 3.16 7.84 8.99
CA LYS A 35 3.29 7.32 10.36
C LYS A 35 1.94 6.84 10.85
N GLY A 36 1.99 5.89 11.77
CA GLY A 36 0.79 5.28 12.33
C GLY A 36 0.58 3.91 11.70
N ASP A 37 -0.43 3.19 12.18
CA ASP A 37 -0.78 1.89 11.63
C ASP A 37 -1.80 2.12 10.50
N ASP A 38 -1.32 2.11 9.25
CA ASP A 38 -2.08 2.53 8.08
C ASP A 38 -2.66 1.34 7.30
N LYS A 39 -3.72 1.62 6.52
CA LYS A 39 -4.27 0.68 5.54
C LYS A 39 -4.28 1.30 4.16
N LEU A 40 -3.41 0.79 3.28
CA LEU A 40 -3.28 1.21 1.89
C LEU A 40 -3.83 0.12 0.97
N ILE A 41 -4.71 0.50 0.06
CA ILE A 41 -5.25 -0.39 -0.98
C ILE A 41 -5.05 0.31 -2.32
N GLY A 42 -4.24 -0.28 -3.20
CA GLY A 42 -4.01 0.19 -4.56
C GLY A 42 -5.29 0.04 -5.39
N GLY A 43 -5.55 -1.16 -5.88
CA GLY A 43 -6.78 -1.49 -6.60
C GLY A 43 -6.48 -2.22 -7.90
N GLU A 44 -6.92 -1.67 -9.02
CA GLU A 44 -6.52 -2.10 -10.35
C GLU A 44 -5.48 -1.11 -10.91
N GLY A 45 -4.45 -1.58 -11.61
CA GLY A 45 -3.39 -0.74 -12.15
C GLY A 45 -2.05 -1.04 -11.48
N ASP A 46 -0.98 -0.43 -12.00
CA ASP A 46 0.38 -0.67 -11.49
C ASP A 46 0.67 0.34 -10.36
N ASP A 47 0.41 -0.07 -9.12
CA ASP A 47 0.37 0.84 -7.97
C ASP A 47 1.71 0.96 -7.22
N LYS A 48 1.90 2.08 -6.51
CA LYS A 48 3.02 2.32 -5.60
C LYS A 48 2.52 2.63 -4.20
N LEU A 49 2.69 1.69 -3.29
CA LEU A 49 2.25 1.79 -1.89
C LEU A 49 3.46 1.91 -0.95
N VAL A 50 3.45 2.93 -0.11
CA VAL A 50 4.45 3.12 0.97
C VAL A 50 3.74 3.29 2.30
N GLY A 51 3.88 2.33 3.20
CA GLY A 51 3.30 2.37 4.56
C GLY A 51 3.95 3.48 5.38
N GLY A 52 5.22 3.29 5.74
CA GLY A 52 6.00 4.28 6.46
C GLY A 52 6.46 3.73 7.80
N ALA A 53 6.11 4.36 8.92
CA ALA A 53 6.45 3.88 10.24
C ALA A 53 5.19 3.51 11.02
N GLY A 54 5.15 2.32 11.60
CA GLY A 54 3.95 1.75 12.22
C GLY A 54 3.71 0.36 11.65
N ASN A 55 2.69 -0.34 12.14
CA ASN A 55 2.35 -1.67 11.62
C ASN A 55 1.29 -1.50 10.53
N ASP A 56 1.73 -1.54 9.29
CA ASP A 56 0.91 -1.17 8.14
C ASP A 56 0.28 -2.38 7.45
N ILE A 57 -0.83 -2.15 6.75
CA ILE A 57 -1.47 -3.14 5.86
C ILE A 57 -1.50 -2.56 4.46
N LEU A 58 -0.74 -3.17 3.55
CA LEU A 58 -0.64 -2.81 2.14
C LEU A 58 -1.23 -3.93 1.28
N ASN A 59 -2.12 -3.57 0.37
CA ASN A 59 -2.67 -4.46 -0.64
C ASN A 59 -2.53 -3.79 -2.01
N GLY A 60 -1.72 -4.36 -2.91
CA GLY A 60 -1.53 -3.86 -4.27
C GLY A 60 -2.82 -4.00 -5.06
N GLY A 61 -3.22 -5.25 -5.33
CA GLY A 61 -4.49 -5.55 -5.95
C GLY A 61 -4.29 -6.31 -7.25
N ALA A 62 -4.61 -5.71 -8.38
CA ALA A 62 -4.38 -6.29 -9.70
C ALA A 62 -3.51 -5.33 -10.52
N GLY A 63 -2.45 -5.84 -11.13
CA GLY A 63 -1.41 -5.04 -11.78
C GLY A 63 -0.04 -5.40 -11.22
N ASP A 64 1.01 -4.83 -11.80
CA ASP A 64 2.38 -5.07 -11.34
C ASP A 64 2.75 -4.04 -10.26
N ASP A 65 2.56 -4.41 -9.00
CA ASP A 65 2.60 -3.45 -7.90
C ASP A 65 3.97 -3.32 -7.22
N LEU A 66 4.26 -2.14 -6.67
CA LEU A 66 5.40 -1.88 -5.79
C LEU A 66 4.92 -1.55 -4.37
N LEU A 67 5.19 -2.45 -3.43
CA LEU A 67 4.81 -2.31 -2.02
C LEU A 67 6.05 -2.16 -1.13
N ASN A 68 6.06 -1.13 -0.28
CA ASN A 68 7.06 -0.91 0.75
C ASN A 68 6.40 -0.69 2.12
N GLY A 69 6.56 -1.64 3.04
CA GLY A 69 6.04 -1.58 4.41
C GLY A 69 6.68 -0.45 5.20
N GLY A 70 8.02 -0.47 5.27
CA GLY A 70 8.80 0.59 5.88
C GLY A 70 9.38 0.12 7.21
N GLY A 71 8.92 0.65 8.33
CA GLY A 71 9.38 0.24 9.64
C GLY A 71 8.22 -0.13 10.54
N GLY A 72 8.24 -1.33 11.10
CA GLY A 72 7.12 -1.89 11.85
C GLY A 72 6.96 -3.37 11.53
N SER A 73 5.89 -3.99 12.00
CA SER A 73 5.56 -5.36 11.62
C SER A 73 4.43 -5.31 10.59
N ASP A 74 4.79 -5.47 9.32
CA ASP A 74 3.90 -5.09 8.23
C ASP A 74 3.16 -6.27 7.56
N THR A 75 1.96 -5.92 7.13
CA THR A 75 0.97 -6.58 6.27
C THR A 75 1.08 -6.44 4.76
N LEU A 76 1.96 -7.09 4.00
CA LEU A 76 2.05 -6.87 2.54
C LEU A 76 1.40 -8.01 1.73
N ASN A 77 0.45 -7.65 0.86
CA ASN A 77 -0.13 -8.52 -0.17
C ASN A 77 -0.01 -7.85 -1.54
N GLY A 78 0.79 -8.42 -2.45
CA GLY A 78 0.94 -7.92 -3.83
C GLY A 78 -0.38 -8.03 -4.56
N GLY A 79 -0.80 -9.25 -4.87
CA GLY A 79 -2.12 -9.50 -5.41
C GLY A 79 -2.06 -10.33 -6.66
N ALA A 80 -2.52 -9.81 -7.79
CA ALA A 80 -2.40 -10.44 -9.09
C ALA A 80 -1.48 -9.61 -9.97
N GLY A 81 -0.40 -10.20 -10.48
CA GLY A 81 0.62 -9.50 -11.27
C GLY A 81 2.04 -9.83 -10.82
N GLU A 82 3.03 -9.27 -11.50
CA GLU A 82 4.44 -9.38 -11.15
C GLU A 82 4.82 -8.33 -10.09
N ASP A 83 4.49 -8.64 -8.84
CA ASP A 83 4.66 -7.70 -7.72
C ASP A 83 6.08 -7.63 -7.15
N THR A 84 6.47 -6.43 -6.70
CA THR A 84 7.69 -6.20 -5.90
C THR A 84 7.33 -5.79 -4.48
N LEU A 85 7.65 -6.64 -3.50
CA LEU A 85 7.36 -6.41 -2.09
C LEU A 85 8.65 -6.20 -1.28
N ASN A 86 8.70 -5.13 -0.51
CA ASN A 86 9.72 -4.86 0.48
C ASN A 86 9.07 -4.61 1.85
N GLY A 87 9.24 -5.53 2.81
CA GLY A 87 8.73 -5.34 4.17
C GLY A 87 9.45 -4.21 4.90
N GLY A 88 10.73 -4.01 4.62
CA GLY A 88 11.56 -3.07 5.35
C GLY A 88 12.03 -3.66 6.66
N GLY A 89 11.86 -2.93 7.76
CA GLY A 89 12.39 -3.29 9.07
C GLY A 89 11.32 -3.75 10.04
N GLY A 90 11.44 -4.98 10.51
CA GLY A 90 10.63 -5.56 11.56
C GLY A 90 10.22 -6.98 11.22
N ASN A 91 9.09 -7.45 11.76
CA ASN A 91 8.61 -8.81 11.53
C ASN A 91 7.45 -8.79 10.55
N ASP A 92 7.76 -8.93 9.27
CA ASP A 92 6.79 -8.70 8.20
C ASP A 92 6.18 -10.00 7.67
N ILE A 93 4.97 -9.89 7.15
CA ILE A 93 4.30 -10.92 6.36
C ILE A 93 4.18 -10.41 4.94
N LEU A 94 4.89 -11.06 4.02
CA LEU A 94 4.85 -10.75 2.60
C LEU A 94 4.18 -11.90 1.86
N LYS A 95 3.10 -11.58 1.14
CA LYS A 95 2.41 -12.48 0.23
C LYS A 95 2.49 -11.87 -1.16
N GLY A 96 3.30 -12.47 -2.04
CA GLY A 96 3.39 -12.05 -3.45
C GLY A 96 2.02 -12.10 -4.12
N GLY A 97 1.34 -13.24 -4.01
CA GLY A 97 0.04 -13.43 -4.63
C GLY A 97 0.15 -14.31 -5.86
N ALA A 98 -0.68 -14.07 -6.88
CA ALA A 98 -0.67 -14.81 -8.13
C ALA A 98 0.10 -14.00 -9.20
N GLY A 99 1.24 -14.54 -9.63
CA GLY A 99 2.14 -13.96 -10.63
C GLY A 99 3.13 -15.01 -11.09
#